data_AF-A0A0F9DMV8-F1
#
_entry.id   AF-A0A0F9DMV8-F1
#
_cell.length_a   1.000
_cell.length_b   1.000
_cell.length_c   1.000
_cell.angle_alpha   90.00
_cell.angle_beta   90.00
_cell.angle_gamma   90.00
#
_symmetry.space_group_name_H-M   'P 1'
#
loop_
_entity.id
_entity.type
_entity.pdbx_description
1 polymer ?
#
loop_
_entity_poly.entity_id
_entity_poly.type
_entity_poly.pdbx_seq_one_letter_code
_entity_poly.pdbx_strand_id
1 'polypeptide(L)'
;MKLSVYDRLILLNVLPAEGNITTLRIIRDLSKELGFSDKEYQKLSIRQEGGTVQWDTTVESDKDIEIGVTGSALLLDVLQKMSDGETLSLSQLDIYERLEAANIET
;
A
#
# COMPACT_ATOMS: atom_id res chain seq x y z
N MET A 1 -2.23 8.27 -7.47
CA MET A 1 -2.26 9.01 -6.19
C MET A 1 -0.85 9.09 -5.61
N LYS A 2 -0.47 10.22 -4.99
CA LYS A 2 0.87 10.40 -4.40
C LYS A 2 0.97 9.63 -3.07
N LEU A 3 1.87 8.65 -3.01
CA LEU A 3 2.08 7.79 -1.85
C LEU A 3 3.51 7.94 -1.31
N SER A 4 3.63 8.13 0.00
CA SER A 4 4.92 8.09 0.70
C SER A 4 5.43 6.66 0.87
N VAL A 5 6.69 6.50 1.32
CA VAL A 5 7.26 5.20 1.71
C VAL A 5 6.39 4.52 2.78
N TYR A 6 5.90 5.29 3.76
CA TYR A 6 5.07 4.78 4.84
C TYR A 6 3.71 4.29 4.31
N ASP A 7 3.07 5.06 3.43
CA ASP A 7 1.79 4.68 2.82
C ASP A 7 1.91 3.37 2.03
N ARG A 8 2.99 3.23 1.24
CA ARG A 8 3.27 2.02 0.46
C ARG A 8 3.47 0.80 1.35
N LEU A 9 4.17 0.95 2.48
CA LEU A 9 4.36 -0.11 3.46
C LEU A 9 3.03 -0.51 4.12
N ILE A 10 2.18 0.45 4.47
CA ILE A 10 0.83 0.15 5.00
C ILE A 10 0.04 -0.65 3.97
N LEU A 11 -0.01 -0.19 2.72
CA LEU A 11 -0.74 -0.86 1.65
C LEU A 11 -0.21 -2.27 1.40
N LEU A 12 1.12 -2.46 1.37
CA LEU A 12 1.74 -3.78 1.25
C LEU A 12 1.36 -4.71 2.42
N ASN A 13 1.25 -4.18 3.65
CA ASN A 13 0.90 -4.96 4.83
C ASN A 13 -0.58 -5.36 4.90
N VAL A 14 -1.47 -4.61 4.25
CA VAL A 14 -2.91 -4.96 4.18
C VAL A 14 -3.25 -5.81 2.96
N LEU A 15 -2.31 -6.08 2.05
CA LEU A 15 -2.60 -6.94 0.90
C LEU A 15 -2.99 -8.35 1.38
N PRO A 16 -4.08 -8.94 0.85
CA PRO A 16 -4.48 -10.29 1.21
C PRO A 16 -3.42 -11.30 0.74
N ALA A 17 -3.12 -12.29 1.58
CA ALA A 17 -2.19 -13.36 1.24
C ALA A 17 -2.81 -14.44 0.34
N GLU A 18 -4.14 -14.54 0.32
CA GLU A 18 -4.90 -15.60 -0.34
C GLU A 18 -6.06 -15.04 -1.17
N GLY A 19 -6.48 -15.79 -2.18
CA GLY A 19 -7.59 -15.41 -3.05
C GLY A 19 -7.71 -16.35 -4.25
N ASN A 20 -8.68 -16.08 -5.13
CA ASN A 20 -8.78 -16.79 -6.40
C ASN A 20 -7.69 -16.33 -7.39
N ILE A 21 -7.56 -16.99 -8.54
CA ILE A 21 -6.52 -16.69 -9.55
C ILE A 21 -6.53 -15.23 -9.99
N THR A 22 -7.72 -14.64 -10.16
CA THR A 22 -7.86 -13.24 -10.57
C THR A 22 -7.40 -12.30 -9.46
N THR A 23 -7.83 -12.54 -8.22
CA THR A 23 -7.41 -11.78 -7.04
C THR A 23 -5.89 -11.86 -6.84
N LEU A 24 -5.30 -13.05 -6.94
CA LEU A 24 -3.85 -13.23 -6.78
C LEU A 24 -3.04 -12.52 -7.89
N ARG A 25 -3.57 -12.41 -9.10
CA ARG A 25 -2.93 -11.61 -10.17
C ARG A 25 -2.95 -10.13 -9.82
N ILE A 26 -4.08 -9.60 -9.35
CA ILE A 26 -4.22 -8.20 -8.93
C ILE A 26 -3.28 -7.91 -7.75
N ILE A 27 -3.26 -8.78 -6.73
CA ILE A 27 -2.35 -8.67 -5.58
C ILE A 27 -0.90 -8.59 -6.06
N ARG A 28 -0.50 -9.48 -6.96
CA ARG A 28 0.88 -9.50 -7.48
C ARG A 28 1.24 -8.20 -8.19
N ASP A 29 0.34 -7.67 -9.00
CA ASP A 29 0.58 -6.43 -9.75
C ASP A 29 0.63 -5.22 -8.80
N LEU A 30 -0.26 -5.16 -7.80
CA LEU A 30 -0.21 -4.15 -6.73
C LEU A 30 1.07 -4.24 -5.90
N SER A 31 1.49 -5.44 -5.49
CA SER A 31 2.73 -5.64 -4.74
C SER A 31 3.94 -5.15 -5.53
N LYS A 32 3.94 -5.33 -6.86
CA LYS A 32 5.01 -4.85 -7.72
C LYS A 32 5.03 -3.34 -7.83
N GLU A 33 3.87 -2.69 -7.94
CA GLU A 33 3.77 -1.24 -8.08
C GLU A 33 4.08 -0.48 -6.78
N LEU A 34 3.58 -1.03 -5.66
CA LEU A 34 3.82 -0.52 -4.30
C LEU A 34 5.22 -0.87 -3.79
N GLY A 35 5.79 -1.99 -4.22
CA GLY A 35 7.12 -2.45 -3.85
C GLY A 35 8.23 -1.50 -4.32
N PHE A 36 9.40 -1.58 -3.67
CA PHE A 36 10.53 -0.71 -3.96
C PHE A 36 11.42 -1.30 -5.06
N SER A 37 11.78 -0.49 -6.04
CA SER A 37 12.82 -0.85 -7.01
C SER A 37 14.21 -0.89 -6.35
N ASP A 38 15.17 -1.57 -6.98
CA ASP A 38 16.56 -1.64 -6.48
C ASP A 38 17.19 -0.24 -6.30
N LYS A 39 16.88 0.69 -7.22
CA LYS A 39 17.32 2.09 -7.14
C LYS A 39 16.71 2.80 -5.92
N GLU A 40 15.43 2.59 -5.65
CA GLU A 40 14.78 3.16 -4.46
C GLU A 40 15.33 2.55 -3.19
N TYR A 41 15.56 1.23 -3.18
CA TYR A 41 16.12 0.52 -2.03
C TYR A 41 17.47 1.11 -1.61
N GLN A 42 18.34 1.39 -2.57
CA GLN A 42 19.63 2.05 -2.35
C GLN A 42 19.45 3.52 -1.94
N LYS A 43 18.62 4.29 -2.66
CA LYS A 43 18.38 5.72 -2.39
C LYS A 43 17.83 5.95 -0.97
N LEU A 44 16.92 5.10 -0.53
CA LEU A 44 16.29 5.15 0.78
C LEU A 44 17.12 4.50 1.89
N SER A 45 18.22 3.84 1.54
CA SER A 45 19.03 3.05 2.48
C SER A 45 18.16 2.10 3.33
N ILE A 46 17.23 1.38 2.69
CA ILE A 46 16.28 0.52 3.38
C ILE A 46 17.04 -0.59 4.11
N ARG A 47 16.77 -0.74 5.41
CA ARG A 47 17.34 -1.78 6.26
C ARG A 47 16.24 -2.47 7.06
N GLN A 48 16.40 -3.77 7.28
CA GLN A 48 15.54 -4.53 8.18
C GLN A 48 16.36 -4.93 9.41
N GLU A 49 15.99 -4.40 10.57
CA GLU A 49 16.63 -4.70 11.84
C GLU A 49 15.57 -5.10 12.87
N GLY A 50 15.69 -6.30 13.44
CA GLY A 50 14.79 -6.77 14.51
C GLY A 50 13.30 -6.79 14.15
N GLY A 51 12.95 -7.05 12.88
CA GLY A 51 11.56 -7.05 12.40
C GLY A 51 11.00 -5.67 12.08
N THR A 52 11.79 -4.60 12.19
CA THR A 52 11.41 -3.25 11.80
C THR A 52 12.09 -2.86 10.49
N VAL A 53 11.34 -2.21 9.59
CA VAL A 53 11.89 -1.59 8.38
C VAL A 53 12.29 -0.16 8.71
N GLN A 54 13.55 0.19 8.47
CA GLN A 54 14.10 1.54 8.61
C GLN A 54 14.53 2.07 7.24
N TRP A 55 14.35 3.37 7.03
CA TRP A 55 14.80 4.09 5.83
C TRP A 55 15.19 5.52 6.20
N ASP A 56 15.94 6.17 5.32
CA ASP A 56 16.30 7.58 5.46
C ASP A 56 15.08 8.48 5.21
N THR A 57 14.58 9.10 6.27
CA THR A 57 13.40 9.98 6.23
C THR A 57 13.71 11.38 5.70
N THR A 58 14.99 11.73 5.50
CA THR A 58 15.38 13.02 4.92
C THR A 58 15.25 13.04 3.40
N VAL A 59 15.07 11.87 2.78
CA VAL A 59 15.02 11.71 1.33
C VAL A 59 13.57 11.70 0.84
N GLU A 60 13.19 12.74 0.08
CA GLU A 60 11.88 12.76 -0.59
C GLU A 60 11.77 11.58 -1.56
N SER A 61 10.72 10.81 -1.35
CA SER A 61 10.52 9.48 -1.94
C SER A 61 9.05 9.18 -2.20
N ASP A 62 8.21 10.20 -2.14
CA ASP A 62 6.83 10.10 -2.55
C ASP A 62 6.78 9.77 -4.05
N LYS A 63 5.91 8.83 -4.40
CA LYS A 63 5.74 8.37 -5.77
C LYS A 63 4.27 8.45 -6.14
N ASP A 64 3.98 8.95 -7.34
CA ASP A 64 2.65 8.81 -7.91
C ASP A 64 2.47 7.36 -8.37
N ILE A 65 1.47 6.69 -7.78
CA ILE A 65 1.15 5.30 -8.06
C ILE A 65 -0.26 5.24 -8.62
N GLU A 66 -0.39 4.63 -9.79
CA GLU A 66 -1.67 4.37 -10.42
C GLU A 66 -2.24 3.05 -9.88
N ILE A 67 -3.32 3.16 -9.11
CA ILE A 67 -4.08 2.01 -8.62
C ILE A 67 -5.36 1.95 -9.46
N GLY A 68 -5.47 0.95 -10.33
CA GLY A 68 -6.67 0.77 -11.15
C GLY A 68 -7.90 0.42 -10.31
N VAL A 69 -9.09 0.65 -10.87
CA VAL A 69 -10.41 0.47 -10.20
C VAL A 69 -10.51 -0.86 -9.44
N THR A 70 -10.11 -1.98 -10.06
CA THR A 70 -10.18 -3.30 -9.41
C THR A 70 -9.21 -3.45 -8.24
N GLY A 71 -8.03 -2.82 -8.33
CA GLY A 71 -7.06 -2.80 -7.24
C GLY A 71 -7.54 -1.94 -6.08
N SER A 72 -8.12 -0.78 -6.38
CA SER A 72 -8.72 0.11 -5.38
C SER A 72 -9.89 -0.57 -4.67
N ALA A 73 -10.79 -1.22 -5.41
CA ALA A 73 -11.91 -1.96 -4.83
C ALA A 73 -11.43 -3.11 -3.92
N LEU A 74 -10.36 -3.82 -4.29
CA LEU A 74 -9.77 -4.87 -3.45
C LEU A 74 -9.22 -4.28 -2.13
N LEU A 75 -8.48 -3.18 -2.20
CA LEU A 75 -7.92 -2.53 -1.02
C LEU A 75 -9.00 -1.98 -0.09
N LEU A 76 -10.04 -1.35 -0.66
CA LEU A 76 -11.20 -0.86 0.08
C LEU A 76 -11.97 -1.99 0.77
N ASP A 77 -12.20 -3.12 0.09
CA ASP A 77 -12.83 -4.30 0.69
C ASP A 77 -12.03 -4.85 1.88
N VAL A 78 -10.70 -4.89 1.79
CA VAL A 78 -9.86 -5.35 2.90
C VAL A 78 -9.91 -4.37 4.08
N LEU A 79 -9.78 -3.07 3.82
CA LEU A 79 -9.85 -2.03 4.85
C LEU A 79 -11.24 -2.01 5.52
N GLN A 80 -12.32 -2.21 4.76
CA GLN A 80 -13.67 -2.33 5.30
C GLN A 80 -13.80 -3.54 6.22
N LYS A 81 -13.27 -4.71 5.84
CA LYS A 81 -13.26 -5.89 6.71
C LYS A 81 -12.49 -5.65 8.01
N MET A 82 -11.39 -4.90 7.96
CA MET A 82 -10.65 -4.51 9.17
C MET A 82 -11.46 -3.55 10.04
N SER A 83 -12.21 -2.62 9.44
CA SER A 83 -13.15 -1.72 10.14
C SER A 83 -14.25 -2.52 10.83
N ASP A 84 -14.91 -3.44 10.10
CA ASP A 84 -15.98 -4.29 10.64
C ASP A 84 -15.48 -5.18 11.79
N GLY A 85 -14.19 -5.54 11.76
CA GLY A 85 -13.51 -6.28 12.82
C GLY A 85 -12.89 -5.42 13.93
N GLU A 86 -13.08 -4.09 13.92
CA GLU A 86 -12.48 -3.14 14.90
C GLU A 86 -10.94 -3.22 14.99
N THR A 87 -10.27 -3.61 13.89
CA THR A 87 -8.80 -3.74 13.80
C THR A 87 -8.14 -2.68 12.92
N LEU A 88 -8.93 -1.76 12.37
CA LEU A 88 -8.44 -0.65 11.55
C LEU A 88 -7.71 0.39 12.41
N SER A 89 -6.46 0.68 12.09
CA SER A 89 -5.68 1.75 12.74
C SER A 89 -5.93 3.12 12.10
N LEU A 90 -5.60 4.21 12.82
CA LEU A 90 -5.70 5.58 12.29
C LEU A 90 -4.91 5.77 10.99
N SER A 91 -3.71 5.18 10.88
CA SER A 91 -2.91 5.25 9.65
C SER A 91 -3.57 4.54 8.46
N GLN A 92 -4.37 3.50 8.72
CA GLN A 92 -5.12 2.78 7.68
C GLN A 92 -6.42 3.50 7.31
N LEU A 93 -7.04 4.21 8.26
CA LEU A 93 -8.21 5.06 7.99
C LEU A 93 -7.85 6.21 7.02
N ASP A 94 -6.71 6.88 7.24
CA ASP A 94 -6.24 7.93 6.33
C ASP A 94 -5.97 7.40 4.90
N ILE A 95 -5.47 6.16 4.78
CA ILE A 95 -5.32 5.48 3.48
C ILE A 95 -6.68 5.19 2.84
N TYR A 96 -7.65 4.71 3.62
CA TYR A 96 -9.01 4.43 3.15
C TYR A 96 -9.65 5.68 2.55
N GLU A 97 -9.64 6.81 3.27
CA GLU A 97 -10.25 8.06 2.82
C GLU A 97 -9.61 8.57 1.53
N ARG A 98 -8.28 8.47 1.41
CA ARG A 98 -7.56 8.85 0.18
C ARG A 98 -7.87 7.93 -1.00
N LEU A 99 -8.05 6.63 -0.77
CA LEU A 99 -8.45 5.66 -1.80
C LEU A 99 -9.88 5.91 -2.30
N GLU A 100 -10.82 6.20 -1.40
CA GLU A 100 -12.20 6.55 -1.78
C GLU A 100 -12.23 7.82 -2.63
N ALA A 101 -11.50 8.87 -2.22
CA ALA A 101 -11.42 10.10 -2.99
C ALA A 101 -10.88 9.86 -4.41
N ALA A 102 -9.80 9.08 -4.54
CA ALA A 102 -9.20 8.76 -5.84
C ALA A 102 -10.11 7.89 -6.74
N ASN A 103 -10.92 7.01 -6.15
CA ASN A 103 -11.83 6.11 -6.88
C ASN A 103 -13.10 6.80 -7.39
N ILE A 104 -13.45 7.97 -6.85
CA ILE A 104 -14.58 8.80 -7.32
C ILE A 104 -14.18 9.66 -8.53
N GLU A 105 -12.89 9.97 -8.69
CA GLU A 105 -12.37 10.82 -9.77
C GLU A 105 -12.00 10.06 -11.07
N THR A 106 -12.14 8.73 -11.09
CA THR A 106 -11.81 7.86 -12.24
C THR A 106 -13.04 7.25 -12.89
#